data_AF-A0A523RUC5-F1
#
_entry.id   AF-A0A523RUC5-F1
#
_cell.length_a   1.000
_cell.length_b   1.000
_cell.length_c   1.000
_cell.angle_alpha   90.00
_cell.angle_beta   90.00
_cell.angle_gamma   90.00
#
_symmetry.space_group_name_H-M   'P 1'
#
loop_
_entity.id
_entity.type
_entity.pdbx_description
1 polymer ?
#
loop_
_entity_poly.entity_id
_entity_poly.type
_entity_poly.pdbx_seq_one_letter_code
_entity_poly.pdbx_strand_id
1 'polypeptide(L)' 'MKKTNTARFLDKLKILYELLEYEVDETDLSAENAAEKMSQPLKQVFKTLVIRGDKTGVIIVCIPGG' A
#
# COMPACT_ATOMS: atom_id res chain seq x y z
N MET A 1 8.27 10.49 -10.93
CA MET A 1 8.57 9.26 -10.14
C MET A 1 9.16 8.14 -11.00
N LYS A 2 10.10 7.35 -10.47
CA LYS A 2 10.58 6.11 -11.11
C LYS A 2 9.56 4.99 -10.87
N LYS A 3 9.06 4.35 -11.93
CA LYS A 3 8.11 3.23 -11.81
C LYS A 3 8.68 2.10 -10.95
N THR A 4 7.90 1.63 -9.99
CA THR A 4 8.25 0.49 -9.14
C THR A 4 8.24 -0.80 -9.95
N ASN A 5 8.80 -1.88 -9.38
CA ASN A 5 8.73 -3.21 -9.99
C ASN A 5 7.26 -3.62 -10.19
N THR A 6 6.40 -3.36 -9.20
CA THR A 6 4.96 -3.66 -9.25
C THR A 6 4.26 -2.96 -10.41
N ALA A 7 4.45 -1.64 -10.58
CA ALA A 7 3.86 -0.89 -11.69
C ALA A 7 4.27 -1.47 -13.06
N ARG A 8 5.55 -1.85 -13.21
CA ARG A 8 6.05 -2.49 -14.43
C ARG A 8 5.44 -3.88 -14.69
N PHE A 9 5.07 -4.63 -13.66
CA PHE A 9 4.35 -5.89 -13.81
C PHE A 9 2.91 -5.67 -14.29
N LEU A 10 2.20 -4.70 -13.70
CA LEU A 10 0.83 -4.35 -14.10
C LEU A 10 0.78 -3.87 -15.56
N ASP A 11 1.74 -3.04 -15.97
CA ASP A 11 1.91 -2.60 -17.37
C ASP A 11 1.98 -3.80 -18.33
N LYS A 12 2.83 -4.80 -18.02
CA LYS A 12 3.02 -6.00 -18.85
C LYS A 12 1.75 -6.84 -18.95
N LEU A 13 0.98 -6.90 -17.87
CA LEU A 13 -0.29 -7.62 -17.80
C LEU A 13 -1.46 -6.82 -18.38
N LYS A 14 -1.23 -5.55 -18.79
CA LYS A 14 -2.25 -4.62 -19.27
C LYS A 14 -3.39 -4.41 -18.26
N ILE A 15 -3.08 -4.49 -16.97
CA ILE A 15 -4.02 -4.18 -15.90
C ILE A 15 -4.03 -2.67 -15.72
N LEU A 16 -5.20 -2.06 -15.74
CA LEU A 16 -5.36 -0.62 -15.50
C LEU A 16 -5.07 -0.29 -14.04
N TYR A 17 -4.28 0.75 -13.81
CA TYR A 17 -3.98 1.27 -12.49
C TYR A 17 -3.66 2.76 -12.59
N GLU A 18 -3.74 3.43 -11.44
CA GLU A 18 -3.30 4.81 -11.24
C GLU A 18 -2.18 4.84 -10.21
N LEU A 19 -1.26 5.80 -10.35
CA LEU A 19 -0.23 6.06 -9.35
C LEU A 19 -0.59 7.37 -8.65
N LEU A 20 -0.92 7.26 -7.36
CA LEU A 20 -1.20 8.39 -6.49
C LEU A 20 0.06 8.73 -5.69
N GLU A 21 0.36 10.02 -5.58
CA GLU A 21 1.47 10.56 -4.79
C GLU A 21 0.89 11.49 -3.72
N TYR A 22 1.50 11.51 -2.54
CA TYR A 22 1.16 12.43 -1.46
C TYR A 22 2.42 12.84 -0.71
N GLU A 23 2.41 14.03 -0.10
CA GLU A 23 3.51 14.46 0.76
C GLU A 23 3.51 13.68 2.08
N VAL A 24 4.66 13.09 2.40
CA VAL A 24 4.86 12.35 3.63
C VAL A 24 4.97 13.33 4.79
N ASP A 25 4.16 13.09 5.82
CA ASP A 25 4.28 13.74 7.12
C ASP A 25 4.81 12.71 8.11
N GLU A 26 6.05 12.90 8.56
CA GLU A 26 6.69 11.97 9.50
C GLU A 26 6.04 11.97 10.88
N THR A 27 5.26 13.00 11.22
CA THR A 27 4.53 13.09 12.49
C THR A 27 3.21 12.33 12.48
N ASP A 28 2.68 12.02 11.29
CA ASP A 28 1.44 11.25 11.11
C ASP A 28 1.52 10.32 9.89
N LEU A 29 1.90 9.07 10.16
CA LEU A 29 1.98 7.97 9.18
C LEU A 29 0.74 7.06 9.21
N SER A 30 -0.39 7.57 9.73
CA SER A 30 -1.64 6.82 9.80
C SER A 30 -2.22 6.53 8.40
N ALA A 31 -3.07 5.49 8.32
CA ALA A 31 -3.73 5.15 7.05
C ALA A 31 -4.81 6.19 6.72
N GLU A 32 -5.40 6.78 7.75
CA GLU A 32 -6.37 7.86 7.72
C GLU A 32 -5.79 9.10 7.03
N ASN A 33 -4.62 9.58 7.49
CA ASN A 33 -3.93 10.71 6.87
C ASN A 33 -3.55 10.43 5.41
N ALA A 34 -3.03 9.24 5.13
CA ALA A 34 -2.70 8.83 3.76
C ALA A 34 -3.95 8.78 2.85
N ALA A 35 -5.07 8.25 3.35
CA ALA A 35 -6.35 8.20 2.64
C ALA A 35 -6.88 9.59 2.32
N GLU A 36 -6.84 10.52 3.28
CA GLU A 36 -7.26 11.91 3.12
C GLU A 36 -6.42 12.62 2.05
N LYS A 37 -5.09 12.54 2.16
CA LYS A 37 -4.17 13.18 1.19
C LYS A 37 -4.35 12.68 -0.24
N MET A 38 -4.69 11.41 -0.41
CA MET A 38 -4.94 10.80 -1.72
C MET A 38 -6.41 10.88 -2.16
N SER A 39 -7.30 11.47 -1.35
CA SER A 39 -8.75 11.49 -1.58
C SER A 39 -9.34 10.10 -1.84
N GLN A 40 -8.87 9.08 -1.11
CA GLN A 40 -9.32 7.69 -1.22
C GLN A 40 -10.16 7.28 -0.02
N PRO A 41 -11.13 6.36 -0.17
CA PRO A 41 -11.80 5.77 0.98
C PRO A 41 -10.79 4.99 1.84
N LEU A 42 -10.85 5.12 3.17
CA LEU A 42 -9.96 4.41 4.10
C LEU A 42 -9.94 2.88 3.89
N LYS A 43 -11.09 2.30 3.53
CA LYS A 43 -11.20 0.85 3.22
C LYS A 43 -10.45 0.41 1.97
N GLN A 44 -10.01 1.34 1.12
CA GLN A 44 -9.18 1.09 -0.06
C GLN A 44 -7.70 1.41 0.18
N VAL A 45 -7.34 1.86 1.38
CA VAL A 45 -5.96 1.95 1.84
C VAL A 45 -5.65 0.69 2.64
N PHE A 46 -4.52 0.06 2.37
CA PHE A 46 -4.15 -1.21 2.98
C PHE A 46 -2.79 -1.11 3.66
N LYS A 47 -2.66 -1.78 4.81
CA LYS A 47 -1.38 -2.05 5.47
C LYS A 47 -0.95 -3.48 5.11
N THR A 48 0.35 -3.66 4.87
CA THR A 48 0.94 -4.99 4.72
C THR A 48 1.69 -5.35 6.00
N LEU A 49 1.20 -6.35 6.70
CA LEU A 49 1.88 -6.89 7.87
C LEU A 49 2.75 -8.07 7.45
N VAL A 50 4.02 -8.04 7.82
CA VAL A 50 4.95 -9.15 7.63
C VAL A 50 5.34 -9.67 9.00
N ILE A 51 4.96 -10.92 9.28
CA ILE A 51 5.29 -11.62 10.53
C ILE A 51 6.07 -12.89 10.24
N ARG A 52 6.81 -13.36 11.25
CA ARG A 52 7.49 -14.65 11.22
C ARG A 52 6.98 -15.49 12.36
N GLY A 53 6.29 -16.58 12.04
CA GLY A 53 5.92 -17.58 13.02
C GLY A 53 7.07 -18.55 13.30
N ASP A 54 7.05 -19.14 14.48
CA ASP A 54 8.02 -20.14 14.95
C ASP A 54 8.01 -21.42 14.10
N LYS A 55 6.84 -21.84 13.59
CA LYS A 55 6.65 -23.04 12.77
C LYS A 55 6.12 -22.79 11.36
N THR A 56 5.51 -21.63 11.13
CA THR A 56 4.83 -21.29 9.87
C THR A 56 5.69 -20.50 8.90
N GLY A 57 6.89 -20.07 9.31
CA GLY A 57 7.75 -19.23 8.49
C GLY A 57 7.21 -17.80 8.33
N VAL A 58 7.51 -17.18 7.19
CA VAL A 58 7.09 -15.80 6.88
C VAL A 58 5.64 -15.80 6.41
N ILE A 59 4.81 -14.97 7.05
CA ILE A 59 3.42 -14.72 6.67
C ILE A 59 3.29 -13.26 6.28
N ILE A 60 2.65 -13.01 5.13
CA ILE A 60 2.33 -11.68 4.62
C ILE A 60 0.81 -11.53 4.65
N VAL A 61 0.32 -10.48 5.30
CA VAL A 61 -1.11 -10.21 5.45
C VAL A 61 -1.41 -8.82 4.89
N CYS A 62 -2.38 -8.74 3.99
CA CYS A 62 -2.95 -7.48 3.52
C CYS A 62 -4.21 -7.19 4.35
N ILE A 63 -4.22 -6.08 5.08
CA ILE A 63 -5.35 -5.67 5.93
C ILE A 63 -5.79 -4.25 5.54
N PRO A 64 -7.10 -3.93 5.61
CA PRO A 64 -7.58 -2.56 5.45
C PRO A 64 -6.96 -1.59 6.47
N GLY A 65 -6.95 -0.30 6.14
CA GLY A 65 -6.28 0.74 6.90
C GLY A 65 -6.91 1.09 8.25
N GLY A 66 -8.24 0.96 8.34
CA GLY A 66 -9.05 1.21 9.54
C GLY A 66 -9.72 -0.03 10.10
#